data_AF-A0A258B9C8-F1
#
_entry.id   AF-A0A258B9C8-F1
#
_cell.length_a   1.000
_cell.length_b   1.000
_cell.length_c   1.000
_cell.angle_alpha   90.00
_cell.angle_beta   90.00
_cell.angle_gamma   90.00
#
_symmetry.space_group_name_H-M   'P 1'
#
loop_
_entity.id
_entity.type
_entity.pdbx_description
1 polymer ?
#
loop_
_entity_poly.entity_id
_entity_poly.type
_entity_poly.pdbx_seq_one_letter_code
_entity_poly.pdbx_strand_id
1 'polypeptide(L)' 'GAGLGLFKIAIERNQARNAGRDARWQYLDLIARAKDNGLQKMIGYVLGTNPKMLGLVSELGFEIADIDDDPDFKLVSLTV' A
#
# COMPACT_ATOMS: atom_id res chain seq x y z
N GLY A 1 -18.25 7.02 -16.87
CA GLY A 1 -16.97 7.59 -16.43
C GLY A 1 -16.84 7.31 -14.95
N ALA A 2 -16.06 6.29 -14.58
CA ALA A 2 -15.83 5.95 -13.18
C ALA A 2 -14.55 6.68 -12.75
N GLY A 3 -14.68 7.56 -11.77
CA GLY A 3 -13.58 8.36 -11.24
C GLY A 3 -12.53 7.47 -10.58
N LEU A 4 -11.27 7.72 -10.92
CA LEU A 4 -10.09 7.19 -10.24
C LEU A 4 -10.14 7.62 -8.77
N GLY A 5 -10.60 6.73 -7.89
CA GLY A 5 -10.42 6.90 -6.45
C GLY A 5 -8.94 6.72 -6.10
N LEU A 6 -8.18 7.81 -6.06
CA LEU A 6 -6.84 7.82 -5.48
C LEU A 6 -6.96 7.51 -3.98
N PHE A 7 -6.74 6.26 -3.58
CA PHE A 7 -6.55 5.90 -2.18
C PHE A 7 -5.12 6.24 -1.77
N LYS A 8 -4.92 7.44 -1.21
CA LYS A 8 -3.67 7.79 -0.53
C LYS A 8 -3.65 7.11 0.83
N ILE A 9 -2.99 5.95 0.94
CA ILE A 9 -2.69 5.39 2.26
C ILE A 9 -1.57 6.23 2.89
N ALA A 10 -1.97 7.26 3.64
CA ALA A 10 -1.08 7.89 4.61
C ALA A 10 -1.20 7.10 5.92
N ILE A 11 -0.21 6.26 6.23
CA ILE A 11 -0.10 5.66 7.58
C ILE A 11 0.45 6.75 8.51
N GLU A 12 -0.40 7.61 9.03
CA GLU A 12 -0.03 8.44 10.17
C GLU A 12 0.08 7.55 11.41
N ARG A 13 1.29 7.46 11.98
CA ARG A 13 1.58 6.73 13.21
C ARG A 13 0.72 7.27 14.35
N ASN A 14 -0.23 6.47 14.86
CA ASN A 14 -0.62 6.58 16.27
C ASN A 14 -1.16 5.32 16.95
N GLN A 15 -0.76 4.11 16.53
CA GLN A 15 -1.06 2.87 17.29
C GLN A 15 0.12 1.89 17.34
N ALA A 16 1.34 2.42 17.44
CA ALA A 16 2.55 1.62 17.63
C ALA A 16 2.65 1.07 19.06
N ARG A 17 1.76 0.14 19.43
CA ARG A 17 1.99 -0.75 20.59
C ARG A 17 1.85 -2.26 20.29
N ASN A 18 1.22 -2.69 19.19
CA ASN A 18 1.04 -4.13 18.87
C ASN A 18 1.29 -4.53 17.37
N ALA A 19 2.02 -3.71 16.60
CA ALA A 19 1.98 -3.68 15.13
C ALA A 19 2.83 -4.72 14.34
N GLY A 20 2.87 -5.99 14.78
CA GLY A 20 3.57 -7.05 14.06
C GLY A 20 2.68 -7.84 13.10
N ARG A 21 1.59 -8.40 13.64
CA ARG A 21 0.60 -9.19 12.89
C ARG A 21 -0.60 -8.36 12.43
N ASP A 22 -0.98 -7.37 13.22
CA ASP A 22 -2.20 -6.59 13.02
C ASP A 22 -2.16 -5.75 11.73
N ALA A 23 -0.99 -5.19 11.40
CA ALA A 23 -0.83 -4.40 10.18
C ALA A 23 -1.05 -5.24 8.90
N ARG A 24 -0.50 -6.47 8.85
CA ARG A 24 -0.69 -7.35 7.69
C ARG A 24 -2.15 -7.71 7.48
N TRP A 25 -2.86 -8.04 8.56
CA TRP A 25 -4.29 -8.35 8.50
C TRP A 25 -5.12 -7.15 8.04
N GLN A 26 -4.79 -5.94 8.49
CA GLN A 26 -5.46 -4.71 8.01
C GLN A 26 -5.28 -4.51 6.50
N TYR A 27 -4.09 -4.79 5.95
CA TYR A 27 -3.86 -4.71 4.50
C TYR A 27 -4.64 -5.77 3.72
N LEU A 28 -4.71 -7.00 4.23
CA LEU A 28 -5.47 -8.07 3.58
C LEU A 28 -6.97 -7.78 3.59
N ASP A 29 -7.52 -7.27 4.70
CA ASP A 29 -8.93 -6.84 4.79
C ASP A 29 -9.22 -5.69 3.81
N LEU A 30 -8.30 -4.72 3.70
CA LEU A 30 -8.44 -3.62 2.76
C LEU A 30 -8.45 -4.11 1.29
N ILE A 31 -7.55 -5.03 0.94
CA ILE A 31 -7.50 -5.62 -0.41
C ILE A 31 -8.77 -6.41 -0.69
N ALA A 32 -9.25 -7.20 0.28
CA ALA A 32 -10.50 -7.96 0.14
C ALA A 32 -11.70 -7.03 -0.11
N ARG A 33 -11.84 -5.97 0.69
CA ARG A 33 -12.88 -4.94 0.48
C ARG A 33 -12.72 -4.26 -0.88
N ALA A 34 -11.50 -4.01 -1.33
CA ALA A 34 -11.28 -3.40 -2.64
C ALA A 34 -11.79 -4.30 -3.78
N LYS A 35 -11.53 -5.61 -3.70
CA LYS A 35 -12.07 -6.62 -4.63
C LYS A 35 -13.59 -6.63 -4.61
N ASP A 36 -14.19 -6.69 -3.41
CA ASP A 36 -15.64 -6.75 -3.24
C ASP A 36 -16.35 -5.51 -3.82
N ASN A 37 -15.66 -4.36 -3.81
CA ASN A 37 -16.17 -3.11 -4.38
C ASN A 37 -15.80 -2.91 -5.87
N GLY A 38 -15.19 -3.90 -6.52
CA GLY A 38 -14.84 -3.83 -7.95
C GLY A 38 -13.73 -2.83 -8.29
N LEU A 39 -12.88 -2.48 -7.32
CA LEU A 39 -11.68 -1.69 -7.60
C LEU A 39 -10.73 -2.54 -8.45
N GLN A 40 -10.16 -1.93 -9.50
CA GLN A 40 -9.26 -2.64 -10.43
C GLN A 40 -7.78 -2.47 -10.08
N LYS A 41 -7.44 -1.42 -9.33
CA LYS A 41 -6.04 -1.08 -9.02
C LYS A 41 -5.93 -0.37 -7.68
N MET A 42 -4.93 -0.76 -6.89
CA MET A 42 -4.46 -0.03 -5.72
C MET A 42 -3.11 0.60 -6.02
N ILE A 43 -2.91 1.83 -5.57
CA ILE A 43 -1.66 2.59 -5.74
C ILE A 43 -1.30 3.23 -4.40
N GLY A 44 -0.04 3.15 -4.00
CA GLY A 44 0.47 3.76 -2.78
C GLY A 44 1.90 4.28 -2.94
N TYR A 45 2.38 5.02 -1.94
CA TYR A 45 3.73 5.52 -1.86
C TYR A 45 4.39 5.01 -0.58
N VAL A 46 5.59 4.46 -0.69
CA VAL A 46 6.37 3.95 0.45
C VAL A 46 7.72 4.63 0.46
N LEU A 47 8.17 5.13 1.62
CA LEU A 47 9.52 5.66 1.76
C LEU A 47 10.54 4.58 1.37
N GLY A 48 11.44 4.89 0.43
CA GLY A 48 12.49 3.98 -0.03
C GLY A 48 13.43 3.52 1.10
N THR A 49 13.55 4.35 2.14
CA THR A 49 14.33 4.08 3.35
C THR A 49 13.62 3.17 4.37
N ASN A 50 12.42 2.66 4.07
CA ASN A 50 11.66 1.77 4.93
C ASN A 50 11.60 0.33 4.36
N PRO A 51 12.69 -0.45 4.46
CA PRO A 51 12.78 -1.79 3.88
C PRO A 51 11.74 -2.76 4.46
N LYS A 52 11.31 -2.55 5.71
CA LYS A 52 10.26 -3.38 6.35
C LYS A 52 8.92 -3.24 5.62
N MET A 53 8.52 -2.01 5.29
CA MET A 53 7.26 -1.79 4.57
C MET A 53 7.35 -2.24 3.11
N LEU A 54 8.49 -2.02 2.45
CA LEU A 54 8.74 -2.53 1.09
C LEU A 54 8.66 -4.06 1.02
N GLY A 55 9.23 -4.74 2.01
CA GLY A 55 9.10 -6.20 2.14
C GLY A 55 7.64 -6.63 2.33
N LEU A 56 6.90 -5.97 3.22
CA LEU A 56 5.49 -6.28 3.47
C LEU A 56 4.63 -6.15 2.20
N VAL A 57 4.73 -5.04 1.47
CA VAL A 57 3.90 -4.83 0.27
C VAL A 57 4.31 -5.77 -0.87
N SER A 58 5.60 -6.09 -0.99
CA SER A 58 6.07 -7.12 -1.92
C SER A 58 5.50 -8.51 -1.58
N GLU A 59 5.50 -8.91 -0.30
CA GLU A 59 4.88 -10.18 0.15
C GLU A 59 3.36 -10.23 -0.10
N LEU A 60 2.71 -9.07 -0.15
CA LEU A 60 1.29 -8.94 -0.47
C LEU A 60 1.00 -8.87 -1.98
N GLY A 61 2.05 -8.92 -2.82
CA GLY A 61 1.93 -8.97 -4.27
C GLY A 61 1.91 -7.60 -4.96
N PHE A 62 2.24 -6.51 -4.26
CA PHE A 62 2.42 -5.21 -4.91
C PHE A 62 3.71 -5.20 -5.74
N GLU A 63 3.61 -4.65 -6.94
CA GLU A 63 4.75 -4.21 -7.74
C GLU A 63 5.33 -2.93 -7.13
N ILE A 64 6.65 -2.75 -7.20
CA ILE A 64 7.36 -1.60 -6.64
C ILE A 64 8.16 -0.96 -7.78
N ALA A 65 8.00 0.35 -7.96
CA ALA A 65 8.69 1.14 -8.96
C ALA A 65 9.32 2.39 -8.34
N ASP A 66 10.39 2.86 -8.97
CA ASP A 66 11.02 4.14 -8.64
C ASP A 66 10.18 5.31 -9.15
N ILE A 67 10.33 6.47 -8.52
CA ILE A 67 9.73 7.73 -8.94
C ILE A 67 10.89 8.68 -9.23
N ASP A 68 11.08 9.03 -10.50
CA ASP A 68 12.22 9.83 -10.94
C ASP A 68 12.28 11.21 -10.25
N ASP A 69 11.12 11.84 -10.06
CA ASP A 69 11.00 13.17 -9.48
C ASP A 69 10.97 13.18 -7.93
N ASP A 70 10.88 12.02 -7.28
CA ASP A 70 10.81 11.90 -5.82
C ASP A 70 11.53 10.63 -5.32
N PRO A 71 12.88 10.64 -5.28
CA PRO A 71 13.69 9.44 -5.02
C PRO A 71 13.55 8.91 -3.58
N ASP A 72 12.99 9.71 -2.67
CA ASP A 72 12.72 9.31 -1.29
C ASP A 72 11.56 8.30 -1.20
N PHE A 73 10.74 8.21 -2.24
CA PHE A 73 9.58 7.33 -2.30
C PHE A 73 9.67 6.29 -3.41
N LYS A 74 8.94 5.20 -3.21
CA LYS A 74 8.65 4.16 -4.19
C LYS A 74 7.16 4.15 -4.45
N LEU A 75 6.77 4.07 -5.71
CA LEU A 75 5.41 3.82 -6.13
C LEU A 75 5.13 2.32 -5.96
N VAL A 76 4.05 1.97 -5.28
CA VAL A 76 3.62 0.58 -5.16
C VAL A 76 2.25 0.40 -5.78
N SER A 77 2.06 -0.67 -6.54
CA SER A 77 0.75 -0.96 -7.14
C SER A 77 0.38 -2.42 -7.13
N LEU A 78 -0.92 -2.69 -6.93
CA LEU A 78 -1.50 -4.02 -7.01
C LEU A 78 -2.70 -3.96 -7.97
N THR A 79 -2.72 -4.86 -8.95
CA THR A 79 -3.92 -5.15 -9.74
C THR A 79 -4.80 -6.08 -8.92
N VAL A 80 -6.05 -5.70 -8.74
CA VAL A 80 -6.96 -6.25 -7.73
C VAL A 80 -7.97 -7.21 -8.35
#